data_AF-A0A3A4VAV7-F1
#
_entry.id   AF-A0A3A4VAV7-F1
#
_cell.length_a   1.000
_cell.length_b   1.000
_cell.length_c   1.000
_cell.angle_alpha   90.00
_cell.angle_beta   90.00
_cell.angle_gamma   90.00
#
_symmetry.space_group_name_H-M   'P 1'
#
loop_
_entity.id
_entity.type
_entity.pdbx_description
1 polymer ?
#
loop_
_entity_poly.entity_id
_entity_poly.type
_entity_poly.pdbx_seq_one_letter_code
_entity_poly.pdbx_strand_id
1 'polypeptide(L)'
;MGRLIEIKLRKKGEVITVSGFPERSIPEIIRPTGDEFGVDLTAYAVIYAEFGRFGRDKAAELQGRAPSAIIVYKYEWHNGWGEGVLLPENFNLNQVRFYKTSAQKEEEEEDERSRAAEALRLGILGAIPNVHVHMVHGHAGDVVKAEIGPRQEAFSLSEGWHVYATSIAEAQASVEKKIGTWQEWNERAIKVFVRHSGRNHEGGIEIRPSPTNSDNVEVCCDYNTRKWVFLEKIDGNWVECCN
;
A
#
# COMPACT_ATOMS: atom_id res chain seq x y z
N MET A 1 3.35 -16.46 -13.43
CA MET A 1 4.77 -16.06 -13.59
C MET A 1 5.59 -16.89 -12.62
N GLY A 2 6.78 -17.37 -13.00
CA GLY A 2 7.62 -18.16 -12.10
C GLY A 2 8.30 -17.28 -11.04
N ARG A 3 8.61 -17.86 -9.87
CA ARG A 3 9.34 -17.20 -8.78
C ARG A 3 10.72 -16.75 -9.27
N LEU A 4 11.10 -15.52 -8.96
CA LEU A 4 12.45 -14.99 -9.23
C LEU A 4 13.28 -15.13 -7.95
N ILE A 5 14.47 -15.69 -8.11
CA ILE A 5 15.42 -15.98 -7.04
C ILE A 5 16.53 -14.92 -7.03
N GLU A 6 16.89 -14.49 -5.83
CA GLU A 6 18.04 -13.64 -5.56
C GLU A 6 19.23 -14.50 -5.11
N ILE A 7 20.41 -14.27 -5.68
CA ILE A 7 21.64 -14.97 -5.25
C ILE A 7 22.58 -13.96 -4.60
N LYS A 8 23.00 -14.22 -3.36
CA LYS A 8 24.09 -13.50 -2.70
C LYS A 8 25.41 -14.22 -2.93
N LEU A 9 26.44 -13.50 -3.32
CA LEU A 9 27.76 -14.05 -3.59
C LEU A 9 28.86 -13.04 -3.25
N ARG A 10 30.09 -13.51 -3.06
CA ARG A 10 31.25 -12.62 -2.88
C ARG A 10 31.93 -12.32 -4.21
N LYS A 11 32.14 -11.05 -4.51
CA LYS A 11 32.90 -10.58 -5.67
C LYS A 11 33.99 -9.62 -5.19
N LYS A 12 35.26 -9.99 -5.36
CA LYS A 12 36.43 -9.19 -4.92
C LYS A 12 36.37 -8.74 -3.45
N GLY A 13 35.85 -9.60 -2.56
CA GLY A 13 35.74 -9.33 -1.12
C GLY A 13 34.41 -8.71 -0.67
N GLU A 14 33.63 -8.16 -1.60
CA GLU A 14 32.32 -7.56 -1.31
C GLU A 14 31.20 -8.58 -1.49
N VAL A 15 30.18 -8.52 -0.63
CA VAL A 15 28.95 -9.28 -0.83
C VAL A 15 28.06 -8.48 -1.77
N ILE A 16 27.70 -9.10 -2.90
CA ILE A 16 26.74 -8.55 -3.85
C ILE A 16 25.53 -9.45 -3.98
N THR A 17 24.42 -8.84 -4.34
CA THR A 17 23.16 -9.51 -4.69
C THR A 17 23.00 -9.48 -6.19
N VAL A 18 22.70 -10.62 -6.80
CA VAL A 18 22.26 -10.72 -8.19
C VAL A 18 20.83 -11.22 -8.23
N SER A 19 19.94 -10.45 -8.86
CA SER A 19 18.52 -10.73 -8.95
C SER A 19 18.13 -11.17 -10.37
N GLY A 20 16.90 -11.68 -10.47
CA GLY A 20 16.25 -11.97 -11.74
C GLY A 20 16.25 -13.44 -12.17
N PHE A 21 16.86 -14.35 -11.40
CA PHE A 21 17.00 -15.75 -11.77
C PHE A 21 15.66 -16.48 -11.68
N PRO A 22 15.08 -17.00 -12.78
CA PRO A 22 13.91 -17.86 -12.68
C PRO A 22 14.22 -19.09 -11.83
N GLU A 23 13.31 -19.52 -10.96
CA GLU A 23 13.50 -20.73 -10.13
C GLU A 23 13.98 -21.98 -10.90
N ARG A 24 13.54 -22.13 -12.16
CA ARG A 24 13.96 -23.20 -13.07
C ARG A 24 15.42 -23.14 -13.51
N SER A 25 16.07 -21.99 -13.43
CA SER A 25 17.50 -21.83 -13.75
C SER A 25 18.41 -22.14 -12.57
N ILE A 26 17.83 -22.29 -11.38
CA ILE A 26 18.50 -22.70 -10.16
C ILE A 26 18.49 -24.23 -10.08
N PRO A 27 19.65 -24.89 -9.91
CA PRO A 27 19.73 -26.33 -9.66
C PRO A 27 18.85 -26.73 -8.48
N GLU A 28 18.11 -27.83 -8.63
CA GLU A 28 17.12 -28.28 -7.64
C GLU A 28 17.69 -28.42 -6.22
N ILE A 29 18.95 -28.87 -6.12
CA ILE A 29 19.65 -29.04 -4.85
C ILE A 29 19.84 -27.74 -4.06
N ILE A 30 19.92 -26.59 -4.72
CA ILE A 30 20.04 -25.26 -4.09
C ILE A 30 18.80 -24.39 -4.31
N ARG A 31 17.69 -25.00 -4.75
CA ARG A 31 16.42 -24.29 -4.86
C ARG A 31 15.80 -24.16 -3.47
N PRO A 32 15.40 -22.95 -3.03
CA PRO A 32 14.67 -22.81 -1.79
C PRO A 32 13.38 -23.66 -1.80
N THR A 33 13.12 -24.38 -0.72
CA THR A 33 11.92 -25.23 -0.57
C THR A 33 10.87 -24.62 0.36
N GLY A 34 11.26 -23.63 1.16
CA GLY A 34 10.38 -22.86 2.03
C GLY A 34 9.87 -21.59 1.37
N ASP A 35 9.56 -20.61 2.21
CA ASP A 35 9.07 -19.30 1.80
C ASP A 35 10.20 -18.37 1.31
N GLU A 36 11.46 -18.78 1.32
CA GLU A 36 12.61 -17.91 0.98
C GLU A 36 12.88 -17.78 -0.52
N PHE A 37 13.03 -16.57 -1.05
CA PHE A 37 13.30 -16.34 -2.49
C PHE A 37 14.78 -16.04 -2.72
N GLY A 38 15.63 -16.21 -1.69
CA GLY A 38 17.06 -15.91 -1.73
C GLY A 38 17.92 -17.14 -1.46
N VAL A 39 19.02 -17.27 -2.21
CA VAL A 39 20.08 -18.26 -2.01
C VAL A 39 21.39 -17.53 -1.69
N ASP A 40 22.02 -17.84 -0.56
CA ASP A 40 23.29 -17.27 -0.14
C ASP A 40 24.43 -18.26 -0.40
N LEU A 41 25.30 -17.88 -1.34
CA LEU A 41 26.49 -18.60 -1.76
C LEU A 41 27.78 -17.91 -1.30
N THR A 42 27.73 -16.97 -0.36
CA THR A 42 28.90 -16.20 0.10
C THR A 42 29.95 -17.04 0.85
N ALA A 43 29.61 -18.28 1.21
CA ALA A 43 30.53 -19.27 1.75
C ALA A 43 31.43 -19.92 0.67
N TYR A 44 31.09 -19.75 -0.61
CA TYR A 44 31.78 -20.37 -1.73
C TYR A 44 32.62 -19.40 -2.54
N ALA A 45 33.61 -19.95 -3.25
CA ALA A 45 34.22 -19.27 -4.37
C ALA A 45 33.22 -19.27 -5.54
N VAL A 46 32.71 -18.09 -5.88
CA VAL A 46 31.74 -17.91 -6.96
C VAL A 46 32.37 -17.09 -8.08
N ILE A 47 32.25 -17.56 -9.32
CA ILE A 47 32.55 -16.76 -10.50
C ILE A 47 31.21 -16.31 -11.10
N TYR A 48 30.95 -15.00 -11.02
CA TYR A 48 29.84 -14.38 -11.71
C TYR A 48 30.28 -13.93 -13.11
N ALA A 49 29.68 -14.49 -14.16
CA ALA A 49 30.05 -14.23 -15.54
C ALA A 49 28.84 -13.90 -16.41
N GLU A 50 28.95 -12.83 -17.20
CA GLU A 50 27.96 -12.48 -18.21
C GLU A 50 28.54 -12.79 -19.59
N PHE A 51 27.79 -13.54 -20.37
CA PHE A 51 28.16 -13.98 -21.70
C PHE A 51 27.22 -13.36 -22.73
N GLY A 52 27.71 -13.16 -23.95
CA GLY A 52 26.83 -12.97 -25.11
C GLY A 52 26.16 -14.28 -25.53
N ARG A 53 25.90 -14.44 -26.83
CA ARG A 53 25.40 -15.70 -27.39
C ARG A 53 26.29 -16.91 -27.03
N PHE A 54 25.67 -18.09 -26.95
CA PHE A 54 26.31 -19.37 -26.56
C PHE A 54 26.88 -19.39 -25.13
N GLY A 55 26.34 -18.55 -24.23
CA GLY A 55 26.91 -18.44 -22.88
C GLY A 55 26.79 -19.70 -22.02
N ARG A 56 25.84 -20.61 -22.31
CA ARG A 56 25.74 -21.90 -21.60
C ARG A 56 27.00 -22.76 -21.81
N ASP A 57 27.49 -22.85 -23.04
CA ASP A 57 28.68 -23.65 -23.36
C ASP A 57 29.94 -23.00 -22.77
N LYS A 58 30.01 -21.66 -22.81
CA LYS A 58 31.10 -20.90 -22.17
C LYS A 58 31.11 -21.04 -20.66
N ALA A 59 29.95 -21.11 -20.02
CA ALA A 59 29.84 -21.39 -18.59
C ALA A 59 30.38 -22.79 -18.26
N ALA A 60 30.09 -23.80 -19.08
CA ALA A 60 30.61 -25.15 -18.91
C ALA A 60 32.14 -25.23 -19.13
N GLU A 61 32.67 -24.53 -20.13
CA GLU A 61 34.12 -24.39 -20.34
C GLU A 61 34.80 -23.74 -19.14
N LEU A 62 34.18 -22.68 -18.58
CA LEU A 62 34.66 -21.99 -17.40
C LEU A 62 34.63 -22.89 -16.16
N GLN A 63 33.59 -23.69 -15.98
CA GLN A 63 33.52 -24.71 -14.93
C GLN A 63 34.67 -25.73 -15.07
N GLY A 64 34.98 -26.18 -16.29
CA GLY A 64 36.10 -27.10 -16.53
C GLY A 64 37.47 -26.50 -16.16
N ARG A 65 37.65 -25.18 -16.31
CA ARG A 65 38.87 -24.47 -15.91
C ARG A 65 38.93 -24.14 -14.41
N ALA A 66 37.77 -24.03 -13.76
CA ALA A 66 37.63 -23.72 -12.34
C ALA A 66 36.69 -24.74 -11.66
N PRO A 67 37.07 -26.03 -11.59
CA PRO A 67 36.17 -27.12 -11.22
C PRO A 67 35.64 -27.04 -9.79
N SER A 68 36.33 -26.32 -8.91
CA SER A 68 35.93 -26.12 -7.51
C SER A 68 35.07 -24.88 -7.28
N ALA A 69 34.87 -24.02 -8.29
CA ALA A 69 34.08 -22.81 -8.16
C ALA A 69 32.61 -23.07 -8.53
N ILE A 70 31.70 -22.30 -7.93
CA ILE A 70 30.33 -22.19 -8.43
C ILE A 70 30.33 -21.14 -9.55
N ILE A 71 29.73 -21.47 -10.69
CA ILE A 71 29.59 -20.53 -11.79
C ILE A 71 28.15 -20.01 -11.81
N VAL A 72 27.96 -18.73 -11.50
CA VAL A 72 26.68 -18.04 -11.66
C VAL A 72 26.78 -17.23 -12.94
N TYR A 73 25.88 -17.47 -13.90
CA TYR A 73 26.03 -16.85 -15.21
C TYR A 73 24.74 -16.32 -15.80
N LYS A 74 24.89 -15.27 -16.62
CA LYS A 74 23.86 -14.76 -17.54
C LYS A 74 24.36 -14.89 -18.97
N TYR A 75 23.44 -15.11 -19.91
CA TYR A 75 23.77 -15.24 -21.31
C TYR A 75 22.69 -14.68 -22.22
N GLU A 76 23.07 -14.19 -23.38
CA GLU A 76 22.11 -13.65 -24.35
C GLU A 76 21.40 -14.78 -25.11
N TRP A 77 20.07 -14.71 -25.19
CA TRP A 77 19.19 -15.54 -26.01
C TRP A 77 18.51 -14.70 -27.08
N HIS A 78 17.89 -15.36 -28.06
CA HIS A 78 17.27 -14.70 -29.21
C HIS A 78 16.24 -13.60 -28.86
N ASN A 79 15.58 -13.71 -27.70
CA ASN A 79 14.53 -12.78 -27.24
C ASN A 79 14.80 -12.23 -25.82
N GLY A 80 16.05 -12.16 -25.37
CA GLY A 80 16.37 -11.60 -24.04
C GLY A 80 17.57 -12.28 -23.39
N TRP A 81 17.53 -12.43 -22.07
CA TRP A 81 18.59 -13.04 -21.27
C TRP A 81 18.16 -14.38 -20.69
N GLY A 82 19.07 -15.35 -20.75
CA GLY A 82 19.02 -16.59 -20.00
C GLY A 82 20.03 -16.54 -18.86
N GLU A 83 19.81 -17.36 -17.83
CA GLU A 83 20.59 -17.31 -16.60
C GLU A 83 20.73 -18.74 -16.06
N GLY A 84 21.72 -19.00 -15.21
CA GLY A 84 21.88 -20.30 -14.58
C GLY A 84 23.01 -20.35 -13.55
N VAL A 85 23.07 -21.49 -12.86
CA VAL A 85 24.11 -21.81 -11.88
C VAL A 85 24.68 -23.19 -12.18
N LEU A 86 26.00 -23.31 -12.27
CA LEU A 86 26.70 -24.59 -12.30
C LEU A 86 27.39 -24.83 -10.96
N LEU A 87 27.21 -26.03 -10.42
CA LEU A 87 27.78 -26.45 -9.15
C LEU A 87 28.99 -27.36 -9.38
N PRO A 88 30.02 -27.29 -8.52
CA PRO A 88 31.15 -28.21 -8.58
C PRO A 88 30.73 -29.64 -8.17
N GLU A 89 31.48 -30.67 -8.58
CA GLU A 89 31.14 -32.07 -8.26
C GLU A 89 31.14 -32.37 -6.75
N ASN A 90 32.02 -31.72 -5.99
CA ASN A 90 32.15 -31.85 -4.54
C ASN A 90 31.34 -30.81 -3.76
N PHE A 91 30.25 -30.32 -4.34
CA PHE A 91 29.37 -29.33 -3.73
C PHE A 91 28.77 -29.81 -2.39
N ASN A 92 28.82 -28.96 -1.36
CA ASN A 92 28.36 -29.30 -0.01
C ASN A 92 27.16 -28.44 0.41
N LEU A 93 25.94 -28.92 0.15
CA LEU A 93 24.68 -28.20 0.44
C LEU A 93 24.61 -27.56 1.84
N ASN A 94 25.24 -28.15 2.87
CA ASN A 94 25.21 -27.63 4.25
C ASN A 94 25.82 -26.22 4.41
N GLN A 95 26.58 -25.72 3.42
CA GLN A 95 27.13 -24.36 3.44
C GLN A 95 26.24 -23.32 2.75
N VAL A 96 25.17 -23.76 2.08
CA VAL A 96 24.17 -22.86 1.47
C VAL A 96 23.20 -22.39 2.55
N ARG A 97 22.82 -21.12 2.48
CA ARG A 97 21.74 -20.59 3.32
C ARG A 97 20.63 -20.04 2.43
N PHE A 98 19.40 -20.16 2.90
CA PHE A 98 18.24 -19.54 2.27
C PHE A 98 17.81 -18.32 3.08
N TYR A 99 17.32 -17.28 2.41
CA TYR A 99 16.90 -16.05 3.09
C TYR A 99 15.73 -15.38 2.36
N LYS A 100 14.91 -14.66 3.12
CA LYS A 100 13.89 -13.77 2.55
C LYS A 100 14.55 -12.54 1.92
N THR A 101 14.26 -12.28 0.66
CA THR A 101 14.78 -11.12 -0.07
C THR A 101 14.22 -9.83 0.50
N SER A 102 14.81 -8.68 0.17
CA SER A 102 14.25 -7.39 0.59
C SER A 102 12.83 -7.19 0.05
N ALA A 103 12.58 -7.58 -1.21
CA ALA A 103 11.26 -7.49 -1.81
C ALA A 103 10.20 -8.31 -1.07
N GLN A 104 10.56 -9.52 -0.59
CA GLN A 104 9.65 -10.32 0.21
C GLN A 104 9.34 -9.71 1.57
N LYS A 105 10.35 -9.12 2.21
CA LYS A 105 10.15 -8.44 3.50
C LYS A 105 9.26 -7.22 3.34
N GLU A 106 9.45 -6.45 2.27
CA GLU A 106 8.60 -5.31 1.92
C GLU A 106 7.15 -5.75 1.67
N GLU A 107 6.94 -6.85 0.95
CA GLU A 107 5.62 -7.45 0.73
C GLU A 107 4.97 -7.92 2.05
N GLU A 108 5.72 -8.61 2.91
CA GLU A 108 5.25 -9.04 4.24
C GLU A 108 4.87 -7.85 5.14
N GLU A 109 5.69 -6.79 5.14
CA GLU A 109 5.41 -5.55 5.88
C GLU A 109 4.19 -4.80 5.32
N GLU A 110 3.98 -4.79 4.00
CA GLU A 110 2.78 -4.23 3.38
C GLU A 110 1.51 -5.05 3.72
N ASP A 111 1.61 -6.37 3.71
CA ASP A 111 0.52 -7.27 4.09
C ASP A 111 0.16 -7.16 5.58
N GLU A 112 1.14 -7.02 6.46
CA GLU A 112 0.92 -6.77 7.88
C GLU A 112 0.24 -5.41 8.12
N ARG A 113 0.71 -4.35 7.44
CA ARG A 113 0.08 -3.02 7.52
C ARG A 113 -1.35 -3.04 7.01
N SER A 114 -1.62 -3.73 5.91
CA SER A 114 -2.97 -3.86 5.33
C SER A 114 -3.91 -4.61 6.28
N ARG A 115 -3.44 -5.69 6.91
CA ARG A 115 -4.21 -6.43 7.92
C ARG A 115 -4.51 -5.59 9.16
N ALA A 116 -3.51 -4.84 9.65
CA ALA A 116 -3.70 -3.94 10.79
C ALA A 116 -4.69 -2.80 10.47
N ALA A 117 -4.62 -2.23 9.26
CA ALA A 117 -5.54 -1.21 8.79
C ALA A 117 -6.99 -1.72 8.72
N GLU A 118 -7.20 -2.91 8.16
CA GLU A 118 -8.54 -3.50 8.07
C GLU A 118 -9.08 -3.89 9.46
N ALA A 119 -8.23 -4.40 10.35
CA ALA A 119 -8.62 -4.68 11.73
C ALA A 119 -9.09 -3.42 12.47
N LEU A 120 -8.36 -2.30 12.32
CA LEU A 120 -8.77 -1.01 12.88
C LEU A 120 -10.09 -0.53 12.27
N ARG A 121 -10.23 -0.61 10.94
CA ARG A 121 -11.45 -0.22 10.22
C ARG A 121 -12.68 -0.97 10.73
N LEU A 122 -12.59 -2.30 10.78
CA LEU A 122 -13.68 -3.15 11.26
C LEU A 122 -13.98 -2.90 12.74
N GLY A 123 -12.95 -2.68 13.56
CA GLY A 123 -13.10 -2.31 14.96
C GLY A 123 -13.88 -1.00 15.15
N ILE A 124 -13.57 0.02 14.36
CA ILE A 124 -14.29 1.31 14.39
C ILE A 124 -15.74 1.13 13.93
N LEU A 125 -15.97 0.45 12.81
CA LEU A 125 -17.33 0.20 12.29
C LEU A 125 -18.20 -0.60 13.26
N GLY A 126 -17.59 -1.51 14.04
CA GLY A 126 -18.29 -2.25 15.10
C GLY A 126 -18.57 -1.42 16.35
N ALA A 127 -17.71 -0.45 16.66
CA ALA A 127 -17.80 0.35 17.88
C ALA A 127 -18.63 1.64 17.73
N ILE A 128 -18.73 2.17 16.51
CA ILE A 128 -19.37 3.46 16.21
C ILE A 128 -20.43 3.24 15.12
N PRO A 129 -21.73 3.30 15.44
CA PRO A 129 -22.77 3.14 14.44
C PRO A 129 -22.86 4.36 13.52
N ASN A 130 -23.39 4.16 12.30
CA ASN A 130 -23.71 5.22 11.33
C ASN A 130 -22.53 6.12 10.92
N VAL A 131 -21.33 5.55 10.83
CA VAL A 131 -20.16 6.21 10.23
C VAL A 131 -19.67 5.45 9.00
N HIS A 132 -18.96 6.15 8.12
CA HIS A 132 -18.06 5.54 7.14
C HIS A 132 -16.62 5.70 7.59
N VAL A 133 -15.79 4.72 7.21
CA VAL A 133 -14.37 4.69 7.56
C VAL A 133 -13.55 4.39 6.31
N HIS A 134 -12.62 5.27 6.01
CA HIS A 134 -11.63 5.12 4.96
C HIS A 134 -10.23 5.06 5.58
N MET A 135 -9.37 4.15 5.12
CA MET A 135 -8.01 4.03 5.64
C MET A 135 -7.06 4.88 4.80
N VAL A 136 -6.46 5.88 5.42
CA VAL A 136 -5.50 6.79 4.79
C VAL A 136 -4.10 6.30 5.12
N HIS A 137 -3.31 6.06 4.07
CA HIS A 137 -1.90 5.69 4.16
C HIS A 137 -1.03 6.93 3.90
N GLY A 138 -0.08 7.22 4.79
CA GLY A 138 0.88 8.31 4.57
C GLY A 138 1.82 8.05 3.37
N HIS A 139 2.40 9.11 2.81
CA HIS A 139 3.36 9.04 1.68
C HIS A 139 4.61 8.19 1.94
N ALA A 140 4.94 7.92 3.21
CA ALA A 140 6.07 7.08 3.62
C ALA A 140 5.62 5.74 4.24
N GLY A 141 4.34 5.36 4.11
CA GLY A 141 3.84 4.06 4.57
C GLY A 141 3.73 3.86 6.09
N ASP A 142 4.13 4.85 6.90
CA ASP A 142 4.30 4.68 8.36
C ASP A 142 3.17 5.22 9.24
N VAL A 143 2.08 5.74 8.67
CA VAL A 143 0.89 6.03 9.47
C VAL A 143 -0.37 5.66 8.70
N VAL A 144 -1.04 4.62 9.19
CA VAL A 144 -2.42 4.31 8.86
C VAL A 144 -3.31 5.13 9.78
N LYS A 145 -4.05 6.11 9.24
CA LYS A 145 -5.10 6.79 9.99
C LYS A 145 -6.45 6.39 9.41
N ALA A 146 -7.40 6.09 10.28
CA ALA A 146 -8.79 5.99 9.90
C ALA A 146 -9.35 7.41 9.73
N GLU A 147 -9.77 7.75 8.51
CA GLU A 147 -10.62 8.89 8.21
C GLU A 147 -12.07 8.47 8.40
N ILE A 148 -12.76 9.14 9.32
CA ILE A 148 -14.09 8.77 9.78
C ILE A 148 -15.02 9.93 9.50
N GLY A 149 -16.15 9.65 8.85
CA GLY A 149 -17.21 10.63 8.63
C GLY A 149 -18.59 10.03 8.90
N PRO A 150 -19.63 10.88 8.95
CA PRO A 150 -20.99 10.44 9.21
C PRO A 150 -21.58 9.76 7.98
N ARG A 151 -22.30 8.65 8.19
CA ARG A 151 -23.12 8.01 7.17
C ARG A 151 -24.48 8.72 7.12
N GLN A 152 -24.51 9.86 6.44
CA GLN A 152 -25.65 10.77 6.34
C GLN A 152 -25.93 11.17 4.88
N GLU A 153 -27.06 11.84 4.65
CA GLU A 153 -27.47 12.29 3.31
C GLU A 153 -26.66 13.48 2.83
N ALA A 154 -26.31 14.38 3.74
CA ALA A 154 -25.35 15.43 3.50
C ALA A 154 -23.92 14.88 3.68
N PHE A 155 -23.05 15.19 2.73
CA PHE A 155 -21.65 14.80 2.79
C PHE A 155 -20.75 15.97 2.43
N SER A 156 -19.56 16.00 3.02
CA SER A 156 -18.51 16.94 2.64
C SER A 156 -17.24 16.22 2.24
N LEU A 157 -16.52 16.82 1.30
CA LEU A 157 -15.16 16.45 0.94
C LEU A 157 -14.11 17.28 1.70
N SER A 158 -14.53 18.20 2.59
CA SER A 158 -13.58 19.05 3.31
C SER A 158 -13.01 18.39 4.57
N GLU A 159 -11.76 18.75 4.90
CA GLU A 159 -11.02 18.22 6.06
C GLU A 159 -11.71 18.50 7.41
N GLY A 160 -12.59 19.51 7.49
CA GLY A 160 -13.30 19.86 8.71
C GLY A 160 -14.47 18.95 9.07
N TRP A 161 -14.96 18.16 8.10
CA TRP A 161 -16.08 17.24 8.25
C TRP A 161 -15.65 15.88 8.78
N HIS A 162 -14.46 15.40 8.42
CA HIS A 162 -13.94 14.12 8.87
C HIS A 162 -13.18 14.26 10.19
N VAL A 163 -13.05 13.16 10.92
CA VAL A 163 -12.10 13.01 12.01
C VAL A 163 -11.08 11.93 11.66
N TYR A 164 -9.86 12.10 12.13
CA TYR A 164 -8.77 11.16 11.90
C TYR A 164 -8.40 10.48 13.20
N ALA A 165 -8.26 9.16 13.18
CA ALA A 165 -7.91 8.38 14.37
C ALA A 165 -6.94 7.24 14.04
N THR A 166 -6.10 6.89 15.00
CA THR A 166 -5.16 5.76 14.93
C THR A 166 -5.60 4.59 15.80
N SER A 167 -6.67 4.76 16.59
CA SER A 167 -7.24 3.73 17.46
C SER A 167 -8.76 3.87 17.57
N ILE A 168 -9.41 2.79 18.02
CA ILE A 168 -10.87 2.77 18.26
C ILE A 168 -11.27 3.80 19.34
N ALA A 169 -10.48 3.93 20.41
CA ALA A 169 -10.77 4.86 21.49
C ALA A 169 -10.66 6.33 21.04
N GLU A 170 -9.62 6.65 20.26
CA GLU A 170 -9.46 7.98 19.65
C GLU A 170 -10.59 8.29 18.67
N ALA A 171 -11.00 7.29 17.88
CA ALA A 171 -12.14 7.40 16.97
C ALA A 171 -13.42 7.72 17.74
N GLN A 172 -13.73 6.98 18.80
CA GLN A 172 -14.92 7.19 19.64
C GLN A 172 -14.93 8.61 20.23
N ALA A 173 -13.84 9.02 20.88
CA ALA A 173 -13.73 10.33 21.49
C ALA A 173 -13.84 11.48 20.46
N SER A 174 -13.31 11.28 19.26
CA SER A 174 -13.36 12.31 18.19
C SER A 174 -14.74 12.40 17.56
N VAL A 175 -15.38 11.25 17.30
CA VAL A 175 -16.75 11.20 16.79
C VAL A 175 -17.73 11.78 17.81
N GLU A 176 -17.61 11.45 19.09
CA GLU A 176 -18.48 11.97 20.14
C GLU A 176 -18.46 13.51 20.20
N LYS A 177 -17.30 14.13 19.97
CA LYS A 177 -17.17 15.59 19.89
C LYS A 177 -17.82 16.21 18.65
N LYS A 178 -17.92 15.46 17.54
CA LYS A 178 -18.38 15.95 16.23
C LYS A 178 -19.81 15.58 15.89
N ILE A 179 -20.37 14.54 16.52
CA ILE A 179 -21.67 13.97 16.14
C ILE A 179 -22.81 15.01 16.18
N GLY A 180 -22.80 15.91 17.17
CA GLY A 180 -23.78 16.99 17.27
C GLY A 180 -23.70 17.97 16.09
N THR A 181 -22.47 18.35 15.70
CA THR A 181 -22.24 19.21 14.52
C THR A 181 -22.65 18.52 13.22
N TRP A 182 -22.33 17.23 13.06
CA TRP A 182 -22.74 16.45 11.88
C TRP A 182 -24.26 16.39 11.74
N GLN A 183 -24.96 16.07 12.83
CA GLN A 183 -26.43 16.04 12.86
C GLN A 183 -27.04 17.41 12.55
N GLU A 184 -26.55 18.47 13.19
CA GLU A 184 -27.02 19.84 12.96
C GLU A 184 -26.84 20.24 11.49
N TRP A 185 -25.66 20.05 10.90
CA TRP A 185 -25.40 20.39 9.51
C TRP A 185 -26.23 19.54 8.54
N ASN A 186 -26.39 18.24 8.77
CA ASN A 186 -27.21 17.38 7.92
C ASN A 186 -28.68 17.83 7.91
N GLU A 187 -29.28 18.06 9.08
CA GLU A 187 -30.66 18.55 9.16
C GLU A 187 -30.85 19.89 8.45
N ARG A 188 -29.87 20.80 8.59
CA ARG A 188 -29.91 22.12 7.95
C ARG A 188 -29.75 22.02 6.45
N ALA A 189 -28.79 21.22 5.99
CA ALA A 189 -28.55 20.97 4.58
C ALA A 189 -29.80 20.41 3.89
N ILE A 190 -30.47 19.44 4.50
CA ILE A 190 -31.73 18.89 3.97
C ILE A 190 -32.81 19.98 3.87
N LYS A 191 -33.02 20.77 4.94
CA LYS A 191 -34.03 21.85 4.93
C LYS A 191 -33.77 22.89 3.85
N VAL A 192 -32.53 23.32 3.69
CA VAL A 192 -32.12 24.29 2.67
C VAL A 192 -32.25 23.69 1.27
N PHE A 193 -31.76 22.47 1.08
CA PHE A 193 -31.84 21.77 -0.20
C PHE A 193 -33.30 21.63 -0.66
N VAL A 194 -34.19 21.13 0.18
CA VAL A 194 -35.61 20.95 -0.16
C VAL A 194 -36.26 22.30 -0.51
N ARG A 195 -35.98 23.35 0.27
CA ARG A 195 -36.53 24.69 0.03
C ARG A 195 -36.08 25.30 -1.31
N HIS A 196 -34.80 25.16 -1.64
CA HIS A 196 -34.20 25.85 -2.79
C HIS A 196 -34.17 25.02 -4.08
N SER A 197 -34.23 23.70 -3.98
CA SER A 197 -34.34 22.79 -5.13
C SER A 197 -35.79 22.47 -5.49
N GLY A 198 -36.71 22.54 -4.52
CA GLY A 198 -38.10 22.09 -4.68
C GLY A 198 -38.25 20.58 -4.85
N ARG A 199 -37.18 19.80 -4.61
CA ARG A 199 -37.15 18.34 -4.76
C ARG A 199 -37.16 17.67 -3.39
N ASN A 200 -37.81 16.50 -3.30
CA ASN A 200 -37.54 15.57 -2.22
C ASN A 200 -36.12 15.04 -2.40
N HIS A 201 -35.36 14.89 -1.31
CA HIS A 201 -34.00 14.38 -1.37
C HIS A 201 -34.03 12.88 -1.64
N GLU A 202 -33.30 12.44 -2.66
CA GLU A 202 -32.96 11.02 -2.85
C GLU A 202 -31.43 10.92 -2.86
N GLY A 203 -30.82 11.16 -1.69
CA GLY A 203 -29.38 11.01 -1.43
C GLY A 203 -28.46 12.05 -2.09
N GLY A 204 -27.37 12.41 -1.39
CA GLY A 204 -26.22 13.09 -2.00
C GLY A 204 -26.26 14.63 -1.97
N ILE A 205 -26.53 15.23 -0.82
CA ILE A 205 -26.43 16.69 -0.66
C ILE A 205 -24.97 17.06 -0.37
N GLU A 206 -24.29 17.68 -1.35
CA GLU A 206 -22.93 18.18 -1.15
C GLU A 206 -22.97 19.41 -0.24
N ILE A 207 -22.22 19.37 0.86
CA ILE A 207 -22.01 20.52 1.74
C ILE A 207 -20.53 20.87 1.81
N ARG A 208 -20.24 22.17 2.01
CA ARG A 208 -18.90 22.66 2.33
C ARG A 208 -18.96 23.40 3.66
N PRO A 209 -18.60 22.73 4.75
CA PRO A 209 -18.37 23.45 5.97
C PRO A 209 -17.07 24.23 5.89
N SER A 210 -17.07 25.42 6.48
CA SER A 210 -15.84 26.19 6.62
C SER A 210 -14.88 25.38 7.51
N PRO A 211 -13.64 25.08 7.06
CA PRO A 211 -12.71 24.23 7.80
C PRO A 211 -12.30 24.82 9.17
N THR A 212 -12.58 26.10 9.41
CA THR A 212 -12.18 26.84 10.61
C THR A 212 -13.33 27.20 11.56
N ASN A 213 -14.60 27.02 11.18
CA ASN A 213 -15.72 27.47 12.00
C ASN A 213 -16.91 26.49 11.95
N SER A 214 -17.40 26.05 13.12
CA SER A 214 -18.65 25.27 13.25
C SER A 214 -19.90 26.03 12.78
N ASP A 215 -19.72 27.33 12.56
CA ASP A 215 -20.78 28.32 12.46
C ASP A 215 -21.10 28.67 11.01
N ASN A 216 -20.42 28.10 10.02
CA ASN A 216 -20.64 28.38 8.60
C ASN A 216 -20.73 27.08 7.76
N VAL A 217 -21.76 26.97 6.93
CA VAL A 217 -21.93 25.84 5.99
C VAL A 217 -22.54 26.29 4.67
N GLU A 218 -21.93 25.86 3.57
CA GLU A 218 -22.50 26.01 2.23
C GLU A 218 -23.22 24.71 1.82
N VAL A 219 -24.40 24.85 1.22
CA VAL A 219 -25.23 23.73 0.76
C VAL A 219 -25.43 23.83 -0.74
N CYS A 220 -25.03 22.79 -1.48
CA CYS A 220 -25.26 22.70 -2.91
C CYS A 220 -26.72 22.31 -3.16
N CYS A 221 -27.52 23.21 -3.73
CA CYS A 221 -28.94 23.01 -4.00
C CYS A 221 -29.22 22.56 -5.44
N ASP A 222 -28.25 22.69 -6.33
CA ASP A 222 -28.29 22.16 -7.70
C ASP A 222 -26.87 21.87 -8.18
N TYR A 223 -26.59 20.59 -8.41
CA TYR A 223 -25.28 20.12 -8.84
C TYR A 223 -24.91 20.60 -10.25
N ASN A 224 -25.89 20.72 -11.16
CA ASN A 224 -25.66 21.10 -12.56
C ASN A 224 -25.28 22.57 -12.68
N THR A 225 -25.96 23.43 -11.93
CA THR A 225 -25.71 24.87 -11.94
C THR A 225 -24.71 25.30 -10.86
N ARG A 226 -24.27 24.37 -10.01
CA ARG A 226 -23.46 24.63 -8.81
C ARG A 226 -24.06 25.78 -7.99
N LYS A 227 -25.38 25.77 -7.80
CA LYS A 227 -26.07 26.75 -6.97
C LYS A 227 -25.83 26.44 -5.50
N TRP A 228 -25.09 27.31 -4.82
CA TRP A 228 -24.79 27.19 -3.39
C TRP A 228 -25.61 28.18 -2.57
N VAL A 229 -26.06 27.74 -1.40
CA VAL A 229 -26.67 28.59 -0.38
C VAL A 229 -25.75 28.60 0.83
N PHE A 230 -25.39 29.79 1.29
CA PHE A 230 -24.52 29.98 2.45
C PHE A 230 -25.35 30.18 3.71
N LEU A 231 -24.99 29.46 4.77
CA LEU A 231 -25.57 29.59 6.10
C LEU A 231 -24.48 30.03 7.08
N GLU A 232 -24.80 31.01 7.93
CA GLU A 232 -23.96 31.46 9.03
C GLU A 232 -24.75 31.51 10.34
N LYS A 233 -24.10 31.16 11.45
CA LYS A 233 -24.66 31.18 12.79
C LYS A 233 -24.33 32.52 13.45
N ILE A 234 -25.33 33.39 13.54
CA ILE A 234 -25.26 34.73 14.13
C ILE A 234 -26.10 34.72 15.42
N ASP A 235 -25.47 35.02 16.56
CA ASP A 235 -26.11 35.03 17.89
C ASP A 235 -26.87 33.72 18.20
N GLY A 236 -26.30 32.58 17.78
CA GLY A 236 -26.89 31.26 17.95
C GLY A 236 -27.98 30.90 16.93
N ASN A 237 -28.34 31.82 16.02
CA ASN A 237 -29.35 31.61 14.99
C ASN A 237 -28.71 31.45 13.62
N TRP A 238 -29.18 30.47 12.85
CA TRP A 238 -28.74 30.29 11.47
C TRP A 238 -29.44 31.27 10.54
N VAL A 239 -28.66 32.03 9.78
CA VAL A 239 -29.11 33.01 8.81
C VAL A 239 -28.61 32.58 7.43
N GLU A 240 -29.51 32.63 6.43
CA GLU A 240 -29.11 32.50 5.02
C GLU A 240 -28.48 33.82 4.59
N CYS A 241 -27.20 33.80 4.24
CA CYS A 241 -26.54 34.99 3.71
C CYS A 241 -26.58 34.95 2.18
N CYS A 242 -26.89 36.10 1.58
CA CYS A 242 -26.68 36.28 0.15
C CYS A 242 -25.18 36.41 -0.10
N ASN A 243 -24.65 35.63 -1.04
CA ASN A 243 -23.38 35.96 -1.70
C ASN A 243 -23.56 37.21 -2.57
#